data_AF-A0A8C1BQ76-F1
#
_entry.id   AF-A0A8C1BQ76-F1
#
_cell.length_a   1.000
_cell.length_b   1.000
_cell.length_c   1.000
_cell.angle_alpha   90.00
_cell.angle_beta   90.00
_cell.angle_gamma   90.00
#
_symmetry.space_group_name_H-M   'P 1'
#
loop_
_entity.id
_entity.type
_entity.pdbx_description
1 polymer ?
#
loop_
_entity_poly.entity_id
_entity_poly.type
_entity_poly.pdbx_seq_one_letter_code
_entity_poly.pdbx_strand_id
1 'polypeptide(L)'
;MTFIIIFIWTLLYCFTLQGCKAKITVTQTPPVKTFTPGENVVMRCKLSSPVISSMDCTPPCLAWYFQKPGEASKLLIYHASSLESETPSRFSGSGSNSDFTLTISKVRTEDAGHYYCQSFHCHVHNYGDCDGDYAFTQ
;
A
#
# COMPACT_ATOMS: atom_id res chain seq x y z
N MET A 1 -11.24 -24.19 -42.49
CA MET A 1 -10.20 -25.02 -41.85
C MET A 1 -9.01 -24.20 -41.38
N THR A 2 -8.63 -23.12 -42.06
CA THR A 2 -7.51 -22.24 -41.69
C THR A 2 -7.78 -21.33 -40.49
N PHE A 3 -8.99 -20.77 -40.35
CA PHE A 3 -9.34 -19.88 -39.23
C PHE A 3 -9.32 -20.57 -37.87
N ILE A 4 -9.85 -21.79 -37.78
CA ILE A 4 -9.86 -22.59 -36.53
C ILE A 4 -8.42 -22.90 -36.10
N ILE A 5 -7.55 -23.22 -37.05
CA ILE A 5 -6.13 -23.46 -36.79
C ILE A 5 -5.49 -22.17 -36.24
N ILE A 6 -5.68 -21.02 -36.89
CA ILE A 6 -5.14 -19.73 -36.42
C ILE A 6 -5.61 -19.39 -35.01
N PHE A 7 -6.89 -19.60 -34.69
CA PHE A 7 -7.43 -19.39 -33.33
C PHE A 7 -6.81 -20.34 -32.29
N ILE A 8 -6.55 -21.59 -32.65
CA ILE A 8 -5.88 -22.54 -31.77
C ILE A 8 -4.43 -22.12 -31.52
N TRP A 9 -3.70 -21.65 -32.54
CA TRP A 9 -2.34 -21.14 -32.38
C TRP A 9 -2.28 -19.84 -31.58
N THR A 10 -3.23 -18.91 -31.75
CA THR A 10 -3.27 -17.67 -30.94
C THR A 10 -3.66 -17.94 -29.48
N LEU A 11 -4.56 -18.89 -29.23
CA LEU A 11 -4.92 -19.32 -27.87
C LEU A 11 -3.77 -20.09 -27.20
N LEU A 12 -3.07 -20.98 -27.91
CA LEU A 12 -1.86 -21.65 -27.43
C LEU A 12 -0.74 -20.66 -27.16
N TYR A 13 -0.55 -19.66 -28.03
CA TYR A 13 0.44 -18.59 -27.83
C TYR A 13 0.11 -17.74 -26.60
N CYS A 14 -1.17 -17.43 -26.38
CA CYS A 14 -1.65 -16.76 -25.18
C CYS A 14 -1.47 -17.61 -23.90
N PHE A 15 -1.68 -18.93 -23.99
CA PHE A 15 -1.44 -19.87 -22.89
C PHE A 15 0.05 -20.04 -22.55
N THR A 16 0.95 -19.83 -23.52
CA THR A 16 2.41 -19.83 -23.31
C THR A 16 2.96 -18.49 -22.79
N LEU A 17 2.14 -17.43 -22.74
CA LEU A 17 2.47 -16.22 -21.99
C LEU A 17 2.28 -16.52 -20.50
N GLN A 18 3.29 -17.17 -19.93
CA GLN A 18 3.44 -17.38 -18.52
C GLN A 18 3.36 -16.03 -17.77
N GLY A 19 2.23 -15.76 -17.12
CA GLY A 19 2.19 -14.83 -15.98
C GLY A 19 1.24 -13.64 -16.10
N CYS A 20 -0.06 -13.85 -15.96
CA CYS A 20 -0.91 -12.83 -15.34
C CYS A 20 -0.56 -12.80 -13.84
N LYS A 21 0.47 -12.05 -13.43
CA LYS A 21 0.69 -11.73 -12.01
C LYS A 21 -0.50 -10.87 -11.55
N ALA A 22 -1.20 -11.26 -10.50
CA ALA A 22 -2.27 -10.45 -9.93
C ALA A 22 -1.67 -9.18 -9.33
N LYS A 23 -1.96 -8.02 -9.93
CA LYS A 23 -1.47 -6.72 -9.43
C LYS A 23 -2.20 -6.37 -8.13
N ILE A 24 -1.44 -6.09 -7.08
CA ILE A 24 -2.01 -5.62 -5.81
C ILE A 24 -2.38 -4.14 -5.96
N THR A 25 -3.58 -3.80 -5.49
CA THR A 25 -4.10 -2.43 -5.55
C THR A 25 -4.31 -1.91 -4.15
N VAL A 26 -3.96 -0.64 -3.94
CA VAL A 26 -4.14 0.06 -2.66
C VAL A 26 -5.19 1.16 -2.83
N THR A 27 -6.23 1.12 -2.01
CA THR A 27 -7.35 2.07 -2.01
C THR A 27 -7.34 2.88 -0.72
N GLN A 28 -7.29 4.20 -0.83
CA GLN A 28 -7.40 5.10 0.32
C GLN A 28 -8.78 5.75 0.44
N THR A 29 -9.28 5.82 1.68
CA THR A 29 -10.59 6.42 1.97
C THR A 29 -10.54 7.28 3.23
N PRO A 30 -11.14 8.48 3.22
CA PRO A 30 -11.68 9.19 2.05
C PRO A 30 -10.54 9.72 1.14
N PRO A 31 -10.79 9.98 -0.16
CA PRO A 31 -9.80 10.55 -1.06
C PRO A 31 -9.41 11.99 -0.67
N VAL A 32 -10.36 12.74 -0.09
CA VAL A 32 -10.14 14.08 0.46
C VAL A 32 -10.90 14.20 1.78
N LYS A 33 -10.26 14.79 2.78
CA LYS A 33 -10.87 15.08 4.08
C LYS A 33 -10.57 16.52 4.48
N THR A 34 -11.63 17.30 4.70
CA THR A 34 -11.52 18.59 5.37
C THR A 34 -11.49 18.39 6.89
N PHE A 35 -10.86 19.32 7.59
CA PHE A 35 -10.73 19.26 9.04
C PHE A 35 -10.78 20.65 9.67
N THR A 36 -11.18 20.69 10.93
CA THR A 36 -11.02 21.85 11.82
C THR A 36 -9.83 21.58 12.75
N PRO A 37 -8.96 22.57 13.04
CA PRO A 37 -7.89 22.38 13.99
C PRO A 37 -8.39 21.83 15.33
N GLY A 38 -7.73 20.80 15.85
CA GLY A 38 -8.12 20.10 17.08
C GLY A 38 -9.02 18.87 16.88
N GLU A 39 -9.57 18.66 15.67
CA GLU A 39 -10.30 17.43 15.34
C GLU A 39 -9.38 16.21 15.25
N ASN A 40 -10.00 15.02 15.30
CA ASN A 40 -9.31 13.77 14.99
C ASN A 40 -9.65 13.36 13.56
N VAL A 41 -8.62 13.13 12.75
CA VAL A 41 -8.76 12.68 11.36
C VAL A 41 -8.35 11.21 11.28
N VAL A 42 -9.16 10.41 10.59
CA VAL A 42 -8.86 9.00 10.31
C VAL A 42 -8.88 8.78 8.81
N MET A 43 -7.80 8.22 8.29
CA MET A 43 -7.65 7.78 6.92
C MET A 43 -7.51 6.25 6.91
N ARG A 44 -8.17 5.60 5.95
CA ARG A 44 -8.10 4.16 5.75
C ARG A 44 -7.31 3.82 4.50
N CYS A 45 -6.58 2.71 4.55
CA CYS A 45 -5.84 2.11 3.46
C CYS A 45 -6.26 0.64 3.36
N LYS A 46 -6.87 0.28 2.23
CA LYS A 46 -7.35 -1.06 1.95
C LYS A 46 -6.60 -1.68 0.79
N LEU A 47 -6.04 -2.87 1.02
CA LEU A 47 -5.34 -3.65 0.01
C LEU A 47 -6.28 -4.67 -0.63
N SER A 48 -6.09 -4.96 -1.92
CA SER A 48 -6.87 -6.02 -2.60
C SER A 48 -6.53 -7.43 -2.12
N SER A 49 -5.34 -7.61 -1.55
CA SER A 49 -4.86 -8.87 -0.97
C SER A 49 -4.17 -8.59 0.36
N PRO A 50 -4.21 -9.51 1.35
CA PRO A 50 -3.47 -9.36 2.59
C PRO A 50 -1.97 -9.17 2.34
N VAL A 51 -1.33 -8.39 3.22
CA VAL A 51 0.13 -8.36 3.34
C VAL A 51 0.59 -9.71 3.85
N ILE A 52 1.22 -10.50 3.00
CA ILE A 52 1.84 -11.76 3.40
C ILE A 52 3.14 -11.40 4.11
N SER A 53 3.28 -11.87 5.36
CA SER A 53 4.50 -11.75 6.14
C SER A 53 5.67 -12.33 5.36
N SER A 54 6.72 -11.54 5.18
CA SER A 54 7.97 -12.02 4.59
C SER A 54 9.06 -12.08 5.65
N MET A 55 10.13 -12.84 5.38
CA MET A 55 11.27 -12.91 6.29
C MET A 55 12.04 -11.58 6.34
N ASP A 56 11.89 -10.73 5.31
CA ASP A 56 12.62 -9.47 5.14
C ASP A 56 11.92 -8.25 5.78
N CYS A 57 10.69 -8.42 6.26
CA CYS A 57 10.00 -7.38 7.01
C CYS A 57 9.18 -7.99 8.14
N THR A 58 9.42 -7.51 9.37
CA THR A 58 8.54 -7.84 10.50
C THR A 58 7.12 -7.38 10.14
N PRO A 59 6.15 -8.30 10.02
CA PRO A 59 4.80 -7.95 9.59
C PRO A 59 4.12 -7.04 10.63
N PRO A 60 3.30 -6.06 10.18
CA PRO A 60 2.82 -5.86 8.81
C PRO A 60 3.75 -4.93 7.99
N CYS A 61 4.04 -5.29 6.75
CA CYS A 61 4.92 -4.52 5.85
C CYS A 61 4.17 -3.37 5.17
N LEU A 62 3.77 -2.39 5.98
CA LEU A 62 3.01 -1.22 5.57
C LEU A 62 3.66 0.05 6.13
N ALA A 63 3.71 1.08 5.29
CA ALA A 63 4.21 2.39 5.63
C ALA A 63 3.23 3.51 5.24
N TRP A 64 3.22 4.56 6.04
CA TRP A 64 2.50 5.80 5.78
C TRP A 64 3.48 6.93 5.51
N TYR A 65 3.22 7.68 4.45
CA TYR A 65 4.02 8.82 4.03
C TYR A 65 3.18 10.10 4.04
N PHE A 66 3.84 11.22 4.31
CA PHE A 66 3.27 12.56 4.19
C PHE A 66 4.05 13.38 3.17
N GLN A 67 3.34 14.11 2.32
CA GLN A 67 3.92 14.98 1.32
C GLN A 67 3.23 16.33 1.32
N LYS A 68 4.00 17.39 1.57
CA LYS A 68 3.56 18.76 1.32
C LYS A 68 3.72 19.10 -0.16
N PRO A 69 2.86 19.98 -0.72
CA PRO A 69 3.03 20.45 -2.09
C PRO A 69 4.44 21.01 -2.33
N GLY A 70 5.17 20.45 -3.29
CA GLY A 70 6.54 20.87 -3.62
C GLY A 70 7.65 20.31 -2.72
N GLU A 71 7.33 19.50 -1.70
CA GLU A 71 8.32 18.82 -0.86
C GLU A 71 8.43 17.32 -1.22
N ALA A 72 9.57 16.72 -0.85
CA ALA A 72 9.75 15.27 -0.89
C ALA A 72 8.83 14.58 0.14
N SER A 73 8.39 13.36 -0.18
CA SER A 73 7.62 12.53 0.75
C SER A 73 8.45 12.15 1.97
N LYS A 74 7.86 12.27 3.15
CA LYS A 74 8.46 11.92 4.45
C LYS A 74 7.77 10.70 5.02
N LEU A 75 8.55 9.76 5.55
CA LEU A 75 8.01 8.61 6.26
C LEU A 75 7.41 9.07 7.60
N LEU A 76 6.19 8.62 7.89
CA LEU A 76 5.53 8.90 9.16
C LEU A 76 5.51 7.68 10.08
N ILE A 77 5.06 6.56 9.53
CA ILE A 77 4.83 5.31 10.25
C ILE A 77 5.30 4.17 9.38
N TYR A 78 5.99 3.21 9.97
CA TYR A 78 6.43 1.97 9.36
C TYR A 78 5.95 0.78 10.20
N HIS A 79 6.05 -0.44 9.66
CA HIS A 79 5.47 -1.65 10.26
C HIS A 79 4.01 -1.48 10.73
N ALA A 80 3.21 -0.75 9.95
CA ALA A 80 1.82 -0.35 10.22
C ALA A 80 1.55 0.51 11.47
N SER A 81 2.38 0.47 12.51
CA SER A 81 2.12 1.14 13.79
C SER A 81 3.34 1.80 14.45
N SER A 82 4.56 1.51 13.99
CA SER A 82 5.79 2.12 14.52
C SER A 82 5.97 3.53 13.97
N LEU A 83 6.02 4.54 14.84
CA LEU A 83 6.29 5.91 14.43
C LEU A 83 7.76 6.09 14.05
N GLU A 84 7.99 6.80 12.95
CA GLU A 84 9.30 7.35 12.63
C GLU A 84 9.72 8.40 13.67
N SER A 85 11.02 8.55 13.91
CA SER A 85 11.56 9.30 15.06
C SER A 85 11.14 10.77 15.07
N GLU A 86 10.99 11.39 13.91
CA GLU A 86 10.59 12.80 13.76
C GLU A 86 9.07 12.99 13.66
N THR A 87 8.30 11.90 13.67
CA THR A 87 6.85 11.96 13.59
C THR A 87 6.25 12.33 14.94
N PRO A 88 5.40 13.37 15.01
CA PRO A 88 4.78 13.74 16.27
C PRO A 88 3.89 12.63 16.83
N SER A 89 3.89 12.46 18.16
CA SER A 89 3.12 11.42 18.87
C SER A 89 1.59 11.50 18.70
N ARG A 90 1.09 12.57 18.08
CA ARG A 90 -0.33 12.72 17.71
C ARG A 90 -0.75 11.82 16.54
N PHE A 91 0.22 11.33 15.76
CA PHE A 91 -0.01 10.37 14.69
C PHE A 91 0.00 8.96 15.27
N SER A 92 -0.86 8.08 14.75
CA SER A 92 -0.85 6.67 15.07
C SER A 92 -1.34 5.82 13.92
N GLY A 93 -0.74 4.64 13.77
CA GLY A 93 -1.08 3.67 12.75
C GLY A 93 -1.65 2.42 13.39
N SER A 94 -2.64 1.81 12.74
CA SER A 94 -3.20 0.54 13.17
C SER A 94 -3.72 -0.27 11.99
N GLY A 95 -4.01 -1.54 12.24
CA GLY A 95 -4.58 -2.45 11.25
C GLY A 95 -3.73 -3.68 11.02
N SER A 96 -4.24 -4.57 10.19
CA SER A 96 -3.63 -5.86 9.88
C SER A 96 -4.22 -6.44 8.60
N ASN A 97 -3.57 -7.47 8.07
CA ASN A 97 -3.97 -8.16 6.84
C ASN A 97 -4.05 -7.20 5.65
N SER A 98 -5.23 -6.68 5.36
CA SER A 98 -5.53 -5.82 4.20
C SER A 98 -6.25 -4.52 4.56
N ASP A 99 -6.46 -4.22 5.84
CA ASP A 99 -7.18 -3.00 6.29
C ASP A 99 -6.36 -2.27 7.35
N PHE A 100 -5.94 -1.06 7.01
CA PHE A 100 -5.04 -0.24 7.79
C PHE A 100 -5.58 1.17 7.94
N THR A 101 -5.22 1.83 9.02
CA THR A 101 -5.69 3.17 9.34
C THR A 101 -4.56 4.05 9.86
N LEU A 102 -4.53 5.30 9.39
CA LEU A 102 -3.75 6.38 9.97
C LEU A 102 -4.69 7.31 10.72
N THR A 103 -4.40 7.55 11.99
CA THR A 103 -5.12 8.49 12.84
C THR A 103 -4.22 9.66 13.17
N ILE A 104 -4.73 10.88 13.00
CA ILE A 104 -4.09 12.12 13.43
C ILE A 104 -4.99 12.72 14.49
N SER A 105 -4.53 12.70 15.74
CA SER A 105 -5.26 13.31 16.85
C SER A 105 -4.95 14.80 16.94
N LYS A 106 -5.93 15.63 17.25
CA LYS A 106 -5.74 17.09 17.40
C LYS A 106 -4.99 17.70 16.21
N VAL A 107 -5.52 17.44 15.01
CA VAL A 107 -4.92 17.86 13.73
C VAL A 107 -4.65 19.36 13.71
N ARG A 108 -3.57 19.76 13.03
CA ARG A 108 -3.11 21.14 12.93
C ARG A 108 -3.06 21.60 11.48
N THR A 109 -2.95 22.91 11.26
CA THR A 109 -2.82 23.47 9.92
C THR A 109 -1.56 22.98 9.18
N GLU A 110 -0.48 22.68 9.93
CA GLU A 110 0.76 22.10 9.39
C GLU A 110 0.59 20.66 8.85
N ASP A 111 -0.48 19.97 9.23
CA ASP A 111 -0.83 18.60 8.80
C ASP A 111 -1.59 18.61 7.47
N ALA A 112 -1.84 19.77 6.86
CA ALA A 112 -2.45 19.84 5.53
C ALA A 112 -1.46 19.37 4.45
N GLY A 113 -1.82 18.31 3.73
CA GLY A 113 -1.03 17.77 2.62
C GLY A 113 -1.56 16.43 2.13
N HIS A 114 -0.76 15.74 1.34
CA HIS A 114 -1.09 14.41 0.82
C HIS A 114 -0.52 13.33 1.72
N TYR A 115 -1.32 12.29 1.96
CA TYR A 115 -0.94 11.13 2.75
C TYR A 115 -1.04 9.90 1.87
N TYR A 116 0.04 9.10 1.82
CA TYR A 116 0.10 7.91 0.99
C TYR A 116 0.35 6.68 1.84
N CYS A 117 -0.41 5.63 1.57
CA CYS A 117 -0.15 4.30 2.08
C CYS A 117 0.67 3.50 1.06
N GLN A 118 1.67 2.79 1.53
CA GLN A 118 2.47 1.86 0.75
C GLN A 118 2.51 0.50 1.48
N SER A 119 2.35 -0.58 0.73
CA SER A 119 2.60 -1.93 1.20
C SER A 119 3.74 -2.57 0.42
N PHE A 120 4.50 -3.41 1.10
CA PHE A 120 5.47 -4.30 0.49
C PHE A 120 4.93 -5.73 0.52
N HIS A 121 4.98 -6.41 -0.62
CA HIS A 121 4.47 -7.75 -0.79
C HIS A 121 5.57 -8.67 -1.26
N CYS A 122 5.83 -9.70 -0.48
CA CYS A 122 6.76 -10.75 -0.84
C CYS A 122 6.04 -11.90 -1.52
N HIS A 123 6.48 -12.25 -2.72
CA HIS A 123 6.12 -13.50 -3.36
C HIS A 123 7.15 -14.55 -3.00
N VAL A 124 6.80 -15.42 -2.04
CA VAL A 124 7.67 -16.52 -1.63
C VAL A 124 7.67 -17.58 -2.74
N HIS A 125 8.83 -17.82 -3.33
CA HIS A 125 9.04 -18.94 -4.24
C HIS A 125 9.34 -20.23 -3.46
N ASN A 126 9.18 -21.39 -4.13
CA ASN A 126 9.40 -22.72 -3.53
C ASN A 126 10.77 -22.92 -2.86
N TYR A 127 11.74 -22.03 -3.11
CA TYR A 127 13.10 -22.09 -2.56
C TYR A 127 13.35 -21.14 -1.37
N GLY A 128 12.31 -20.47 -0.86
CA GLY A 128 12.43 -19.55 0.28
C GLY A 128 12.95 -18.16 -0.06
N ASP A 129 13.16 -17.87 -1.34
CA ASP A 129 13.55 -16.55 -1.83
C ASP A 129 12.33 -15.63 -2.00
N CYS A 130 12.54 -14.34 -1.78
CA CYS A 130 11.51 -13.31 -1.80
C CYS A 130 11.67 -12.40 -3.02
N ASP A 131 10.76 -12.53 -4.01
CA ASP A 131 10.58 -11.49 -5.03
C ASP A 131 9.57 -10.46 -4.50
N GLY A 132 10.06 -9.30 -4.12
CA GLY A 132 9.31 -8.27 -3.41
C GLY A 132 8.81 -7.16 -4.32
N ASP A 133 7.50 -6.88 -4.27
CA ASP A 133 6.87 -5.79 -5.00
C ASP A 133 6.26 -4.75 -4.04
N TYR A 134 6.44 -3.46 -4.38
CA TYR A 134 5.77 -2.36 -3.69
C TYR A 134 4.44 -2.02 -4.36
N ALA A 135 3.39 -1.90 -3.57
CA ALA A 135 2.11 -1.35 -3.99
C ALA A 135 1.87 -0.03 -3.27
N PHE A 136 1.50 1.00 -4.01
CA PHE A 136 1.17 2.32 -3.50
C PHE A 136 -0.20 2.75 -3.98
N THR A 137 -0.67 3.82 -3.37
CA THR A 137 -1.96 4.44 -3.63
C THR A 137 -1.91 5.18 -4.96
N GLN A 138 -2.89 4.91 -5.82
CA GLN A 138 -3.00 5.52 -7.15
C GLN A 138 -3.59 6.92 -7.08
#